data_AF-A0A804UHU0-F1
#
_entry.id   AF-A0A804UHU0-F1
#
_cell.length_a   1.000
_cell.length_b   1.000
_cell.length_c   1.000
_cell.angle_alpha   90.00
_cell.angle_beta   90.00
_cell.angle_gamma   90.00
#
_symmetry.space_group_name_H-M   'P 1'
#
loop_
_entity.id
_entity.type
_entity.pdbx_description
1 polymer ?
#
loop_
_entity_poly.entity_id
_entity_poly.type
_entity_poly.pdbx_seq_one_letter_code
_entity_poly.pdbx_strand_id
1 'polypeptide(L)'
;MMELFALFDPVHGAKKLEQQNFLPEEIDTLEQNFLSYFFRVMEKSNFNIVNDDEVELAHSGQYLLNLPIKVDESKLDDKLLSKYFKEHRHENLPDFSDKYVIFRRGIGLDRTSNFFFMEKVDMIIARAWRRFLEKTRLQKLFSRKKNSKPKIDSKKNDDLASEIEDKELYVERIRLETMDLSFGNLFGKVTIQEPTFEEVIVLYRRKSPKGQDDRAIHVKHFKNIPMADMELVLPEKKNPSLTPMDWVQFIVSVVIGLVTLISSLEMPKADFWVVIAILSALAGYCAKIYFSFQQNMATYQNLITQSMYDKQLDSGKGTLLHLCDDVIQQEVKEVIIAYYILMENGKATSDDLDLQCEELIQEEFGLQCNFEVMDAVQKLERLGVITRDSIGRICCVPLKRANEIIGATTEELVMKARQS
;
A
#
# COMPACT_ATOMS: atom_id res chain seq x y z
N MET A 1 8.41 -16.49 14.83
CA MET A 1 7.69 -15.25 14.49
C MET A 1 6.30 -15.16 15.13
N MET A 2 5.40 -16.13 14.89
CA MET A 2 4.00 -16.08 15.35
C MET A 2 3.83 -15.91 16.87
N GLU A 3 4.65 -16.61 17.65
CA GLU A 3 4.63 -16.51 19.11
C GLU A 3 5.08 -15.12 19.59
N LEU A 4 6.09 -14.55 18.96
CA LEU A 4 6.56 -13.18 19.23
C LEU A 4 5.47 -12.16 18.89
N PHE A 5 4.85 -12.27 17.71
CA PHE A 5 3.76 -11.37 17.34
C PHE A 5 2.59 -11.44 18.31
N ALA A 6 2.32 -12.62 18.89
CA ALA A 6 1.23 -12.79 19.83
C ALA A 6 1.36 -11.92 21.10
N LEU A 7 2.58 -11.46 21.45
CA LEU A 7 2.84 -10.50 22.53
C LEU A 7 2.50 -9.06 22.13
N PHE A 8 2.55 -8.75 20.84
CA PHE A 8 2.32 -7.41 20.28
C PHE A 8 1.00 -7.31 19.50
N ASP A 9 0.17 -8.36 19.55
CA ASP A 9 -1.14 -8.39 18.92
C ASP A 9 -2.03 -7.27 19.49
N PRO A 10 -2.70 -6.46 18.64
CA PRO A 10 -3.51 -5.34 19.11
C PRO A 10 -4.70 -5.71 20.00
N VAL A 11 -5.14 -6.98 20.01
CA VAL A 11 -6.32 -7.41 20.78
C VAL A 11 -5.91 -8.01 22.12
N HIS A 12 -4.90 -8.88 22.13
CA HIS A 12 -4.53 -9.67 23.32
C HIS A 12 -3.11 -9.42 23.83
N GLY A 13 -2.28 -8.69 23.09
CA GLY A 13 -0.85 -8.52 23.36
C GLY A 13 -0.57 -7.90 24.73
N ALA A 14 -1.22 -6.77 25.05
CA ALA A 14 -1.07 -6.09 26.34
C ALA A 14 -1.32 -7.02 27.54
N LYS A 15 -2.39 -7.81 27.50
CA LYS A 15 -2.71 -8.78 28.56
C LYS A 15 -1.66 -9.88 28.70
N LYS A 16 -1.08 -10.34 27.57
CA LYS A 16 -0.04 -11.36 27.58
C LYS A 16 1.28 -10.83 28.13
N LEU A 17 1.64 -9.61 27.79
CA LEU A 17 2.81 -8.94 28.35
C LEU A 17 2.68 -8.78 29.87
N GLU A 18 1.50 -8.36 30.35
CA GLU A 18 1.19 -8.27 31.78
C GLU A 18 1.25 -9.63 32.48
N GLN A 19 0.76 -10.71 31.85
CA GLN A 19 0.79 -12.05 32.42
C GLN A 19 2.21 -12.62 32.56
N GLN A 20 3.11 -12.28 31.63
CA GLN A 20 4.47 -12.80 31.61
C GLN A 20 5.45 -11.95 32.43
N ASN A 21 5.05 -10.77 32.91
CA ASN A 21 5.85 -9.90 33.79
C ASN A 21 7.26 -9.58 33.26
N PHE A 22 7.40 -9.37 31.95
CA PHE A 22 8.67 -8.98 31.35
C PHE A 22 9.13 -7.59 31.82
N LEU A 23 10.44 -7.41 31.91
CA LEU A 23 11.04 -6.09 32.10
C LEU A 23 10.89 -5.25 30.81
N PRO A 24 10.78 -3.91 30.91
CA PRO A 24 10.65 -3.05 29.72
C PRO A 24 11.75 -3.24 28.68
N GLU A 25 13.00 -3.49 29.11
CA GLU A 25 14.14 -3.74 28.22
C GLU A 25 14.03 -5.08 27.47
N GLU A 26 13.45 -6.10 28.11
CA GLU A 26 13.17 -7.39 27.48
C GLU A 26 12.09 -7.24 26.41
N ILE A 27 11.03 -6.49 26.70
CA ILE A 27 9.96 -6.19 25.74
C ILE A 27 10.54 -5.47 24.52
N ASP A 28 11.38 -4.45 24.73
CA ASP A 28 12.09 -3.73 23.68
C ASP A 28 12.92 -4.67 22.79
N THR A 29 13.59 -5.65 23.38
CA THR A 29 14.38 -6.65 22.64
C THR A 29 13.47 -7.58 21.83
N LEU A 30 12.36 -8.02 22.40
CA LEU A 30 11.36 -8.85 21.73
C LEU A 30 10.70 -8.10 20.55
N GLU A 31 10.48 -6.79 20.67
CA GLU A 31 9.99 -5.94 19.58
C GLU A 31 10.98 -5.94 18.41
N GLN A 32 12.27 -5.66 18.67
CA GLN A 32 13.29 -5.64 17.62
C GLN A 32 13.52 -7.02 17.00
N ASN A 33 13.45 -8.09 17.79
CA ASN A 33 13.48 -9.46 17.28
C ASN A 33 12.30 -9.74 16.35
N PHE A 34 11.08 -9.34 16.75
CA PHE A 34 9.90 -9.48 15.89
C PHE A 34 10.09 -8.76 14.55
N LEU A 35 10.53 -7.49 14.57
CA LEU A 35 10.79 -6.73 13.35
C LEU A 35 11.86 -7.39 12.49
N SER A 36 12.96 -7.86 13.08
CA SER A 36 14.03 -8.54 12.34
C SER A 36 13.53 -9.78 11.60
N TYR A 37 12.70 -10.61 12.25
CA TYR A 37 12.08 -11.76 11.59
C TYR A 37 11.06 -11.33 10.54
N PHE A 38 10.27 -10.29 10.83
CA PHE A 38 9.24 -9.80 9.91
C PHE A 38 9.86 -9.29 8.61
N PHE A 39 10.84 -8.38 8.70
CA PHE A 39 11.53 -7.84 7.52
C PHE A 39 12.25 -8.92 6.72
N ARG A 40 12.87 -9.90 7.38
CA ARG A 40 13.48 -11.04 6.69
C ARG A 40 12.45 -11.87 5.91
N VAL A 41 11.24 -12.05 6.45
CA VAL A 41 10.15 -12.73 5.72
C VAL A 41 9.65 -11.87 4.57
N MET A 42 9.54 -10.55 4.73
CA MET A 42 9.17 -9.65 3.64
C MET A 42 10.16 -9.75 2.48
N GLU A 43 11.46 -9.70 2.77
CA GLU A 43 12.54 -9.88 1.79
C GLU A 43 12.44 -11.24 1.09
N LYS A 44 12.32 -12.34 1.84
CA LYS A 44 12.16 -13.69 1.28
C LYS A 44 10.85 -13.90 0.51
N SER A 45 9.84 -13.06 0.74
CA SER A 45 8.59 -13.04 -0.01
C SER A 45 8.61 -12.10 -1.23
N ASN A 46 9.77 -11.53 -1.59
CA ASN A 46 9.92 -10.54 -2.67
C ASN A 46 9.07 -9.27 -2.46
N PHE A 47 8.88 -8.86 -1.21
CA PHE A 47 8.29 -7.56 -0.89
C PHE A 47 9.38 -6.50 -0.75
N ASN A 48 9.21 -5.40 -1.48
CA ASN A 48 10.08 -4.25 -1.42
C ASN A 48 9.43 -3.13 -0.59
N ILE A 49 10.24 -2.38 0.16
CA ILE A 49 9.76 -1.16 0.81
C ILE A 49 9.51 -0.11 -0.27
N VAL A 50 8.35 0.55 -0.20
CA VAL A 50 8.02 1.64 -1.14
C VAL A 50 9.02 2.79 -0.96
N ASN A 51 9.63 3.23 -2.07
CA ASN A 51 10.63 4.30 -2.06
C ASN A 51 10.01 5.71 -2.27
N ASP A 52 10.80 6.78 -2.06
CA ASP A 52 10.31 8.16 -2.23
C ASP A 52 9.86 8.48 -3.66
N ASP A 53 10.48 7.87 -4.68
CA ASP A 53 10.11 8.07 -6.08
C ASP A 53 8.74 7.45 -6.40
N GLU A 54 8.45 6.26 -5.89
CA GLU A 54 7.15 5.59 -5.98
C GLU A 54 6.08 6.36 -5.20
N VAL A 55 6.42 6.93 -4.04
CA VAL A 55 5.53 7.81 -3.26
C VAL A 55 5.24 9.10 -4.04
N GLU A 56 6.24 9.74 -4.63
CA GLU A 56 6.06 10.95 -5.44
C GLU A 56 5.22 10.64 -6.69
N LEU A 57 5.49 9.50 -7.34
CA LEU A 57 4.74 9.00 -8.48
C LEU A 57 3.28 8.71 -8.12
N ALA A 58 3.02 8.13 -6.95
CA ALA A 58 1.68 7.93 -6.39
C ALA A 58 0.95 9.27 -6.19
N HIS A 59 1.58 10.24 -5.56
CA HIS A 59 0.98 11.56 -5.32
C HIS A 59 0.81 12.42 -6.58
N SER A 60 1.50 12.09 -7.69
CA SER A 60 1.43 12.85 -8.94
C SER A 60 0.10 12.70 -9.70
N GLY A 61 -0.81 11.82 -9.27
CA GLY A 61 -2.04 11.48 -10.00
C GLY A 61 -3.31 11.48 -9.18
N GLN A 62 -4.41 11.82 -9.83
CA GLN A 62 -5.76 11.58 -9.33
C GLN A 62 -6.38 10.42 -10.13
N TYR A 63 -6.84 9.37 -9.43
CA TYR A 63 -7.49 8.22 -10.06
C TYR A 63 -9.01 8.23 -9.83
N LEU A 64 -9.54 7.38 -8.95
CA LEU A 64 -10.98 7.26 -8.69
C LEU A 64 -11.39 7.98 -7.40
N LEU A 65 -10.50 7.98 -6.41
CA LEU A 65 -10.74 8.59 -5.12
C LEU A 65 -9.96 9.91 -5.05
N ASN A 66 -10.59 11.02 -5.44
CA ASN A 66 -10.02 12.36 -5.27
C ASN A 66 -10.10 12.81 -3.80
N LEU A 67 -9.46 12.04 -2.93
CA LEU A 67 -9.55 12.17 -1.50
C LEU A 67 -8.22 12.73 -0.99
N PRO A 68 -8.18 13.95 -0.42
CA PRO A 68 -6.97 14.46 0.21
C PRO A 68 -6.76 13.72 1.55
N ILE A 69 -6.28 12.48 1.50
CA ILE A 69 -6.09 11.64 2.68
C ILE A 69 -4.70 11.92 3.24
N LYS A 70 -4.68 12.72 4.31
CA LYS A 70 -3.44 12.93 5.07
C LYS A 70 -3.42 12.03 6.28
N VAL A 71 -2.27 11.43 6.56
CA VAL A 71 -2.04 10.70 7.81
C VAL A 71 -2.02 11.69 8.97
N ASP A 72 -2.68 11.31 10.07
CA ASP A 72 -2.50 11.96 11.36
C ASP A 72 -1.29 11.40 12.08
N GLU A 73 -0.12 11.89 11.67
CA GLU A 73 1.18 11.51 12.25
C GLU A 73 1.23 11.68 13.78
N SER A 74 0.41 12.57 14.35
CA SER A 74 0.37 12.77 15.80
C SER A 74 -0.11 11.54 16.59
N LYS A 75 -0.83 10.64 15.91
CA LYS A 75 -1.38 9.40 16.49
C LYS A 75 -0.50 8.18 16.25
N LEU A 76 0.64 8.34 15.58
CA LEU A 76 1.57 7.25 15.31
C LEU A 76 2.78 7.35 16.22
N ASP A 77 3.31 6.19 16.58
CA ASP A 77 4.57 6.09 17.29
C ASP A 77 5.73 6.22 16.29
N ASP A 78 6.75 6.97 16.68
CA ASP A 78 7.96 7.24 15.89
C ASP A 78 9.21 6.55 16.46
N LYS A 79 9.07 5.76 17.54
CA LYS A 79 10.21 5.16 18.24
C LYS A 79 10.54 3.76 17.75
N LEU A 80 9.53 2.93 17.46
CA LEU A 80 9.68 1.52 17.11
C LEU A 80 10.60 1.31 15.90
N LEU A 81 10.22 1.96 14.79
CA LEU A 81 10.88 1.80 13.50
C LEU A 81 12.16 2.65 13.43
N SER A 82 12.16 3.83 14.04
CA SER A 82 13.39 4.63 14.20
C SER A 82 14.49 3.85 14.92
N LYS A 83 14.16 3.02 15.92
CA LYS A 83 15.15 2.17 16.60
C LYS A 83 15.66 1.09 15.65
N TYR A 84 14.74 0.40 14.98
CA TYR A 84 15.06 -0.67 14.02
C TYR A 84 15.99 -0.20 12.90
N PHE A 85 15.64 0.89 12.22
CA PHE A 85 16.40 1.43 11.09
C PHE A 85 17.73 2.10 11.47
N LYS A 86 17.93 2.46 12.74
CA LYS A 86 19.25 2.89 13.22
C LYS A 86 20.24 1.72 13.29
N GLU A 87 19.74 0.53 13.63
CA GLU A 87 20.53 -0.69 13.78
C GLU A 87 20.67 -1.44 12.45
N HIS A 88 19.65 -1.37 11.59
CA HIS A 88 19.60 -2.00 10.27
C HIS A 88 19.56 -0.93 9.18
N ARG A 89 20.71 -0.68 8.53
CA ARG A 89 20.77 0.28 7.43
C ARG A 89 20.03 -0.27 6.22
N HIS A 90 19.00 0.43 5.79
CA HIS A 90 18.36 0.26 4.49
C HIS A 90 18.61 1.49 3.64
N GLU A 91 18.86 1.28 2.35
CA GLU A 91 18.97 2.37 1.37
C GLU A 91 17.56 2.82 0.94
N ASN A 92 17.43 4.08 0.54
CA ASN A 92 16.20 4.63 -0.07
C ASN A 92 14.91 4.53 0.78
N LEU A 93 15.03 4.65 2.10
CA LEU A 93 13.86 4.72 2.99
C LEU A 93 13.11 6.05 2.82
N PRO A 94 11.77 6.02 2.79
CA PRO A 94 10.99 7.24 2.67
C PRO A 94 10.99 8.07 3.97
N ASP A 95 10.70 9.36 3.84
CA ASP A 95 10.68 10.34 4.95
C ASP A 95 9.77 9.95 6.14
N PHE A 96 8.76 9.11 5.90
CA PHE A 96 7.79 8.66 6.91
C PHE A 96 8.10 7.28 7.53
N SER A 97 9.21 6.65 7.14
CA SER A 97 9.62 5.31 7.58
C SER A 97 9.80 5.17 9.09
N ASP A 98 9.97 6.29 9.81
CA ASP A 98 10.01 6.36 11.26
C ASP A 98 8.68 5.99 11.94
N LYS A 99 7.55 6.16 11.24
CA LYS A 99 6.19 5.98 11.78
C LYS A 99 5.48 4.75 11.26
N TYR A 100 5.64 4.45 9.98
CA TYR A 100 5.05 3.28 9.33
C TYR A 100 5.87 2.87 8.11
N VAL A 101 5.79 1.59 7.76
CA VAL A 101 6.45 1.03 6.58
C VAL A 101 5.39 0.43 5.67
N ILE A 102 5.50 0.72 4.38
CA ILE A 102 4.69 0.14 3.32
C ILE A 102 5.60 -0.78 2.52
N PHE A 103 5.20 -2.03 2.44
CA PHE A 103 5.81 -3.03 1.60
C PHE A 103 4.91 -3.27 0.40
N ARG A 104 5.48 -3.40 -0.79
CA ARG A 104 4.77 -3.70 -2.04
C ARG A 104 5.36 -4.94 -2.71
N ARG A 105 4.51 -5.68 -3.43
CA ARG A 105 4.90 -6.80 -4.30
C ARG A 105 4.01 -6.79 -5.53
N GLY A 106 4.64 -6.97 -6.70
CA GLY A 106 3.98 -7.00 -8.01
C GLY A 106 3.44 -5.65 -8.49
N ILE A 107 3.46 -5.46 -9.81
CA ILE A 107 2.82 -4.31 -10.48
C ILE A 107 1.72 -4.83 -11.40
N GLY A 108 0.48 -4.56 -11.00
CA GLY A 108 -0.72 -4.89 -11.74
C GLY A 108 -1.33 -3.70 -12.46
N LEU A 109 -2.51 -3.90 -13.04
CA LEU A 109 -3.24 -2.89 -13.76
C LEU A 109 -4.70 -2.81 -13.37
N ASP A 110 -5.14 -1.61 -12.97
CA ASP A 110 -6.55 -1.30 -12.82
C ASP A 110 -7.06 -0.51 -14.03
N ARG A 111 -8.18 -0.97 -14.58
CA ARG A 111 -8.85 -0.37 -15.74
C ARG A 111 -10.33 -0.25 -15.44
N THR A 112 -10.81 0.99 -15.35
CA THR A 112 -12.23 1.27 -15.17
C THR A 112 -12.79 2.04 -16.36
N SER A 113 -13.83 1.51 -16.99
CA SER A 113 -14.54 2.18 -18.09
C SER A 113 -15.95 2.53 -17.68
N ASN A 114 -16.23 3.83 -17.55
CA ASN A 114 -17.54 4.34 -17.17
C ASN A 114 -17.81 5.71 -17.81
N PHE A 115 -19.01 6.25 -17.63
CA PHE A 115 -19.39 7.58 -18.12
C PHE A 115 -18.69 8.70 -17.34
N PHE A 116 -18.41 8.51 -16.04
CA PHE A 116 -17.72 9.46 -15.15
C PHE A 116 -18.24 10.90 -15.27
N PHE A 117 -19.56 11.09 -15.42
CA PHE A 117 -20.12 12.39 -15.79
C PHE A 117 -19.85 13.45 -14.72
N MET A 118 -20.12 13.14 -13.45
CA MET A 118 -19.92 14.08 -12.34
C MET A 118 -18.44 14.39 -12.14
N GLU A 119 -17.58 13.38 -12.24
CA GLU A 119 -16.13 13.50 -12.09
C GLU A 119 -15.52 14.38 -13.21
N LYS A 120 -16.03 14.25 -14.44
CA LYS A 120 -15.64 15.13 -15.56
C LYS A 120 -16.09 16.58 -15.34
N VAL A 121 -17.30 16.79 -14.83
CA VAL A 121 -17.82 18.14 -14.50
C VAL A 121 -16.98 18.77 -13.40
N ASP A 122 -16.68 18.03 -12.33
CA ASP A 122 -15.83 18.48 -11.24
C ASP A 122 -14.43 18.84 -11.73
N MET A 123 -13.88 18.07 -12.68
CA MET A 123 -12.59 18.37 -13.30
C MET A 123 -12.59 19.69 -14.08
N ILE A 124 -13.66 19.99 -14.83
CA ILE A 124 -13.81 21.26 -15.55
C ILE A 124 -13.87 22.44 -14.56
N ILE A 125 -14.64 22.29 -13.48
CA ILE A 125 -14.77 23.31 -12.43
C ILE A 125 -13.43 23.52 -11.74
N ALA A 126 -12.71 22.45 -11.38
CA ALA A 126 -11.40 22.53 -10.77
C ALA A 126 -10.38 23.25 -11.67
N ARG A 127 -10.36 22.95 -12.98
CA ARG A 127 -9.52 23.65 -13.97
C ARG A 127 -9.87 25.14 -14.05
N ALA A 128 -11.17 25.49 -14.07
CA ALA A 128 -11.62 26.88 -14.08
C ALA A 128 -11.27 27.63 -12.79
N TRP A 129 -11.43 26.97 -11.64
CA TRP A 129 -11.10 27.51 -10.32
C TRP A 129 -9.60 27.77 -10.17
N ARG A 130 -8.75 26.85 -10.62
CA ARG A 130 -7.29 27.01 -10.61
C ARG A 130 -6.86 28.23 -11.43
N ARG A 131 -7.40 28.38 -12.64
CA ARG A 131 -7.16 29.56 -13.50
C ARG A 131 -7.65 30.86 -12.83
N PHE A 132 -8.79 30.82 -12.15
CA PHE A 132 -9.32 31.98 -11.42
C PHE A 132 -8.40 32.39 -10.26
N LEU A 133 -7.95 31.42 -9.45
CA LEU A 133 -7.02 31.65 -8.33
C LEU A 133 -5.65 32.17 -8.80
N GLU A 134 -5.12 31.65 -9.91
CA GLU A 134 -3.87 32.11 -10.53
C GLU A 134 -4.00 33.56 -11.02
N LYS A 135 -5.08 33.87 -11.73
CA LYS A 135 -5.34 35.22 -12.26
C LYS A 135 -5.52 36.26 -11.17
N THR A 136 -6.17 35.89 -10.07
CA THR A 136 -6.41 36.78 -8.91
C THR A 136 -5.24 36.84 -7.93
N ARG A 137 -4.17 36.05 -8.15
CA ARG A 137 -2.99 35.90 -7.24
C ARG A 137 -3.36 35.52 -5.80
N LEU A 138 -4.59 35.06 -5.54
CA LEU A 138 -5.08 34.63 -4.22
C LEU A 138 -4.46 33.31 -3.76
N GLN A 139 -3.69 32.62 -4.62
CA GLN A 139 -2.91 31.44 -4.24
C GLN A 139 -2.05 31.67 -3.00
N LYS A 140 -1.50 32.88 -2.79
CA LYS A 140 -0.69 33.20 -1.60
C LYS A 140 -1.45 33.11 -0.26
N LEU A 141 -2.78 33.17 -0.25
CA LEU A 141 -3.59 33.03 0.96
C LEU A 141 -3.93 31.58 1.31
N PHE A 142 -3.89 30.67 0.32
CA PHE A 142 -4.20 29.25 0.51
C PHE A 142 -2.97 28.33 0.43
N SER A 143 -1.84 28.83 -0.06
CA SER A 143 -0.57 28.08 -0.07
C SER A 143 0.15 28.21 1.28
N ARG A 144 -0.15 27.29 2.20
CA ARG A 144 0.72 27.06 3.36
C ARG A 144 2.03 26.45 2.84
N LYS A 145 3.10 27.23 2.97
CA LYS A 145 4.50 26.94 2.61
C LYS A 145 4.87 25.47 2.85
N LYS A 146 5.02 24.68 1.79
CA LYS A 146 5.74 23.40 1.83
C LYS A 146 7.21 23.76 1.65
N ASN A 147 8.02 23.57 2.69
CA ASN A 147 9.48 23.64 2.54
C ASN A 147 9.91 22.38 1.78
N SER A 148 9.95 22.43 0.45
CA SER A 148 10.72 21.46 -0.33
C SER A 148 12.19 21.83 -0.19
N LYS A 149 13.01 20.91 0.33
CA LYS A 149 14.47 21.02 0.26
C LYS A 149 14.89 21.06 -1.22
N PRO A 150 15.97 21.77 -1.59
CA PRO A 150 16.49 21.74 -2.95
C PRO A 150 17.13 20.37 -3.23
N LYS A 151 16.79 19.77 -4.38
CA LYS A 151 17.51 18.63 -4.98
C LYS A 151 19.00 18.96 -5.09
N ILE A 152 19.86 18.07 -4.59
CA ILE A 152 21.26 17.99 -5.00
C ILE A 152 21.30 16.99 -6.14
N ASP A 153 21.64 17.45 -7.33
CA ASP A 153 21.96 16.61 -8.47
C ASP A 153 23.22 15.79 -8.14
N SER A 154 23.08 14.50 -7.86
CA SER A 154 24.19 13.55 -7.95
C SER A 154 24.19 12.93 -9.34
N LYS A 155 25.20 13.31 -10.12
CA LYS A 155 25.47 12.80 -11.45
C LYS A 155 26.53 11.69 -11.36
N LYS A 156 26.19 10.51 -11.90
CA LYS A 156 27.06 9.49 -12.52
C LYS A 156 28.23 8.91 -11.71
N ASN A 157 28.11 7.64 -11.32
CA ASN A 157 28.82 6.46 -11.86
C ASN A 157 28.78 5.30 -10.84
N ASP A 158 28.90 4.07 -11.37
CA ASP A 158 28.80 2.73 -10.75
C ASP A 158 27.34 2.24 -10.67
N ASP A 159 26.93 1.10 -11.21
CA ASP A 159 27.56 0.11 -12.09
C ASP A 159 26.41 -0.68 -12.73
N LEU A 160 26.70 -1.30 -13.88
CA LEU A 160 25.85 -1.98 -14.86
C LEU A 160 24.91 -3.11 -14.34
N ALA A 161 24.72 -3.25 -13.04
CA ALA A 161 23.91 -4.30 -12.40
C ALA A 161 22.43 -3.90 -12.20
N SER A 162 22.10 -2.61 -12.14
CA SER A 162 20.72 -2.15 -11.86
C SER A 162 19.81 -2.09 -13.09
N GLU A 163 20.36 -2.20 -14.31
CA GLU A 163 19.56 -2.06 -15.54
C GLU A 163 18.60 -3.24 -15.80
N ILE A 164 18.72 -4.35 -15.06
CA ILE A 164 17.89 -5.55 -15.26
C ILE A 164 16.64 -5.55 -14.35
N GLU A 165 16.69 -4.94 -13.16
CA GLU A 165 15.52 -4.85 -12.27
C GLU A 165 14.52 -3.75 -12.67
N ASP A 166 14.96 -2.71 -13.36
CA ASP A 166 14.14 -1.55 -13.74
C ASP A 166 13.22 -1.78 -14.97
N LYS A 167 13.05 -3.04 -15.41
CA LYS A 167 12.11 -3.43 -16.47
C LYS A 167 10.73 -3.88 -15.94
N GLU A 168 10.39 -3.61 -14.69
CA GLU A 168 9.01 -3.75 -14.23
C GLU A 168 8.12 -2.72 -14.96
N LEU A 169 7.43 -3.19 -16.01
CA LEU A 169 6.41 -2.53 -16.84
C LEU A 169 6.15 -1.05 -16.54
N TYR A 170 6.70 -0.16 -17.38
CA TYR A 170 6.19 1.20 -17.53
C TYR A 170 4.76 1.14 -18.09
N VAL A 171 3.77 1.06 -17.21
CA VAL A 171 2.39 1.11 -17.67
C VAL A 171 1.96 2.56 -17.84
N GLU A 172 1.56 2.91 -19.07
CA GLU A 172 1.03 4.22 -19.39
C GLU A 172 -0.24 4.52 -18.59
N ARG A 173 -0.25 5.67 -17.92
CA ARG A 173 -1.40 6.15 -17.14
C ARG A 173 -2.39 6.87 -18.04
N ILE A 174 -3.65 6.46 -17.99
CA ILE A 174 -4.73 7.12 -18.73
C ILE A 174 -5.64 7.80 -17.71
N ARG A 175 -5.56 9.13 -17.59
CA ARG A 175 -6.23 9.93 -16.55
C ARG A 175 -7.29 10.86 -17.10
N LEU A 176 -8.38 11.06 -16.35
CA LEU A 176 -9.39 12.09 -16.64
C LEU A 176 -8.79 13.51 -16.65
N GLU A 177 -7.78 13.77 -15.81
CA GLU A 177 -7.13 15.08 -15.67
C GLU A 177 -6.42 15.56 -16.92
N THR A 178 -5.85 14.65 -17.72
CA THR A 178 -5.08 14.95 -18.92
C THR A 178 -5.91 14.81 -20.20
N MET A 179 -7.13 14.26 -20.10
CA MET A 179 -8.03 14.13 -21.24
C MET A 179 -8.65 15.44 -21.69
N ASP A 180 -8.87 15.53 -23.01
CA ASP A 180 -9.68 16.57 -23.63
C ASP A 180 -11.17 16.32 -23.37
N LEU A 181 -11.67 17.00 -22.34
CA LEU A 181 -13.08 17.02 -21.93
C LEU A 181 -13.87 17.96 -22.85
N SER A 182 -14.15 17.51 -24.08
CA SER A 182 -15.08 18.18 -25.00
C SER A 182 -16.53 17.85 -24.63
N PHE A 183 -17.50 18.67 -25.07
CA PHE A 183 -18.93 18.44 -24.81
C PHE A 183 -19.42 17.06 -25.30
N GLY A 184 -18.83 16.50 -26.36
CA GLY A 184 -19.12 15.14 -26.82
C GLY A 184 -18.53 14.06 -25.91
N ASN A 185 -17.30 14.27 -25.42
CA ASN A 185 -16.61 13.33 -24.52
C ASN A 185 -17.19 13.34 -23.09
N LEU A 186 -17.92 14.39 -22.68
CA LEU A 186 -18.59 14.44 -21.37
C LEU A 186 -19.63 13.34 -21.20
N PHE A 187 -20.42 13.04 -22.24
CA PHE A 187 -21.47 12.04 -22.20
C PHE A 187 -21.03 10.66 -22.73
N GLY A 188 -19.81 10.55 -23.24
CA GLY A 188 -19.22 9.29 -23.71
C GLY A 188 -18.61 8.46 -22.58
N LYS A 189 -18.53 7.13 -22.79
CA LYS A 189 -17.73 6.26 -21.93
C LYS A 189 -16.25 6.59 -22.10
N VAL A 190 -15.53 6.63 -20.99
CA VAL A 190 -14.09 6.87 -20.94
C VAL A 190 -13.46 5.77 -20.10
N THR A 191 -12.32 5.26 -20.56
CA THR A 191 -11.52 4.29 -19.82
C THR A 191 -10.38 5.02 -19.13
N ILE A 192 -10.26 4.80 -17.82
CA ILE A 192 -9.18 5.29 -16.97
C ILE A 192 -8.31 4.07 -16.64
N GLN A 193 -7.00 4.27 -16.61
CA GLN A 193 -6.02 3.24 -16.32
C GLN A 193 -5.00 3.78 -15.32
N GLU A 194 -4.75 3.01 -14.26
CA GLU A 194 -3.74 3.30 -13.25
C GLU A 194 -2.99 2.01 -12.87
N PRO A 195 -1.65 2.03 -12.80
CA PRO A 195 -0.89 0.92 -12.25
C PRO A 195 -1.28 0.66 -10.79
N THR A 196 -1.28 -0.60 -10.39
CA THR A 196 -1.59 -1.02 -9.02
C THR A 196 -0.42 -1.76 -8.41
N PHE A 197 -0.20 -1.60 -7.12
CA PHE A 197 0.51 -2.62 -6.35
C PHE A 197 -0.42 -3.83 -6.20
N GLU A 198 0.03 -5.00 -6.66
CA GLU A 198 -0.78 -6.23 -6.58
C GLU A 198 -1.02 -6.62 -5.12
N GLU A 199 0.02 -6.50 -4.31
CA GLU A 199 -0.03 -6.72 -2.87
C GLU A 199 0.69 -5.61 -2.11
N VAL A 200 0.09 -5.21 -0.99
CA VAL A 200 0.60 -4.15 -0.11
C VAL A 200 0.47 -4.57 1.33
N ILE A 201 1.55 -4.50 2.09
CA ILE A 201 1.54 -4.72 3.53
C ILE A 201 1.98 -3.47 4.26
N VAL A 202 1.18 -3.06 5.24
CA VAL A 202 1.47 -1.88 6.05
C VAL A 202 1.74 -2.30 7.49
N LEU A 203 2.89 -1.90 8.02
CA LEU A 203 3.30 -2.11 9.40
C LEU A 203 3.40 -0.77 10.13
N TYR A 204 2.74 -0.63 11.28
CA TYR A 204 2.76 0.59 12.09
C TYR A 204 2.45 0.34 13.57
N ARG A 205 2.82 1.29 14.44
CA ARG A 205 2.42 1.33 15.85
C ARG A 205 1.64 2.60 16.13
N ARG A 206 0.56 2.49 16.91
CA ARG A 206 -0.21 3.65 17.37
C ARG A 206 0.44 4.28 18.60
N LYS A 207 0.34 5.59 18.70
CA LYS A 207 0.68 6.34 19.91
C LYS A 207 -0.46 6.21 20.91
N SER A 208 -0.15 5.76 22.11
CA SER A 208 -1.16 5.60 23.15
C SER A 208 -1.71 6.96 23.62
N PRO A 209 -3.05 7.12 23.71
CA PRO A 209 -3.66 8.37 24.16
C PRO A 209 -3.53 8.64 25.67
N LYS A 210 -3.13 7.64 26.48
CA LYS A 210 -3.10 7.76 27.95
C LYS A 210 -1.71 7.73 28.59
N GLY A 211 -0.63 7.79 27.78
CA GLY A 211 0.75 7.71 28.29
C GLY A 211 1.14 6.32 28.85
N GLN A 212 0.25 5.34 28.75
CA GLN A 212 0.57 3.93 28.95
C GLN A 212 1.12 3.41 27.63
N ASP A 213 2.35 2.88 27.58
CA ASP A 213 2.95 2.42 26.33
C ASP A 213 2.10 1.28 25.73
N ASP A 214 1.26 1.62 24.75
CA ASP A 214 0.59 0.63 23.93
C ASP A 214 1.63 0.05 22.98
N ARG A 215 2.03 -1.19 23.28
CA ARG A 215 3.06 -1.94 22.55
C ARG A 215 2.47 -2.70 21.35
N ALA A 216 1.20 -2.45 21.01
CA ALA A 216 0.54 -3.10 19.89
C ALA A 216 1.17 -2.73 18.54
N ILE A 217 1.52 -3.75 17.76
CA ILE A 217 2.02 -3.60 16.38
C ILE A 217 0.90 -4.01 15.43
N HIS A 218 0.53 -3.10 14.55
CA HIS A 218 -0.47 -3.35 13.51
C HIS A 218 0.22 -3.78 12.23
N VAL A 219 -0.25 -4.89 11.66
CA VAL A 219 0.11 -5.37 10.33
C VAL A 219 -1.18 -5.51 9.54
N LYS A 220 -1.23 -4.98 8.32
CA LYS A 220 -2.40 -5.08 7.44
C LYS A 220 -1.97 -5.48 6.04
N HIS A 221 -2.71 -6.39 5.42
CA HIS A 221 -2.45 -6.86 4.07
C HIS A 221 -3.58 -6.42 3.14
N PHE A 222 -3.22 -5.84 2.00
CA PHE A 222 -4.12 -5.36 0.96
C PHE A 222 -3.73 -5.91 -0.40
N LYS A 223 -4.69 -5.94 -1.33
CA LYS A 223 -4.49 -6.29 -2.73
C LYS A 223 -4.98 -5.20 -3.69
N ASN A 224 -4.37 -5.16 -4.87
CA ASN A 224 -4.79 -4.34 -6.01
C ASN A 224 -5.02 -2.87 -5.62
N ILE A 225 -4.02 -2.26 -5.00
CA ILE A 225 -4.03 -0.86 -4.57
C ILE A 225 -3.51 0.00 -5.73
N PRO A 226 -4.34 0.87 -6.34
CA PRO A 226 -3.89 1.83 -7.33
C PRO A 226 -2.81 2.70 -6.71
N MET A 227 -1.70 2.91 -7.43
CA MET A 227 -0.59 3.71 -6.91
C MET A 227 -1.07 5.11 -6.53
N ALA A 228 -1.92 5.73 -7.36
CA ALA A 228 -2.53 7.03 -7.07
C ALA A 228 -3.40 7.06 -5.79
N ASP A 229 -3.94 5.91 -5.37
CA ASP A 229 -4.78 5.78 -4.18
C ASP A 229 -4.04 5.07 -3.04
N MET A 230 -2.69 5.09 -3.02
CA MET A 230 -1.88 4.49 -1.94
C MET A 230 -2.24 5.08 -0.56
N GLU A 231 -2.75 6.32 -0.51
CA GLU A 231 -3.23 6.93 0.73
C GLU A 231 -4.37 6.12 1.41
N LEU A 232 -5.05 5.25 0.66
CA LEU A 232 -6.07 4.35 1.18
C LEU A 232 -5.50 3.37 2.22
N VAL A 233 -4.28 2.85 2.03
CA VAL A 233 -3.70 1.86 2.96
C VAL A 233 -3.13 2.51 4.22
N LEU A 234 -2.97 3.83 4.21
CA LEU A 234 -2.33 4.56 5.29
C LEU A 234 -3.14 4.53 6.60
N PRO A 235 -2.46 4.43 7.75
CA PRO A 235 -3.10 4.44 9.06
C PRO A 235 -3.60 5.84 9.44
N GLU A 236 -4.57 5.89 10.37
CA GLU A 236 -5.02 7.12 11.05
C GLU A 236 -5.28 8.33 10.12
N LYS A 237 -6.24 8.17 9.20
CA LYS A 237 -6.61 9.21 8.21
C LYS A 237 -7.21 10.46 8.89
N LYS A 238 -6.76 11.65 8.47
CA LYS A 238 -7.39 12.93 8.83
C LYS A 238 -8.72 13.10 8.12
N ASN A 239 -9.63 13.83 8.77
CA ASN A 239 -10.90 14.21 8.15
C ASN A 239 -10.62 15.11 6.94
N PRO A 240 -11.25 14.84 5.78
CA PRO A 240 -11.04 15.63 4.57
C PRO A 240 -11.56 17.05 4.75
N SER A 241 -10.92 18.00 4.06
CA SER A 241 -11.41 19.37 3.93
C SER A 241 -12.54 19.44 2.89
N LEU A 242 -13.32 20.52 2.93
CA LEU A 242 -14.34 20.84 1.92
C LEU A 242 -13.79 20.73 0.48
N THR A 243 -14.60 20.17 -0.42
CA THR A 243 -14.24 20.06 -1.84
C THR A 243 -14.27 21.45 -2.50
N PRO A 244 -13.56 21.67 -3.62
CA PRO A 244 -13.65 22.94 -4.35
C PRO A 244 -15.08 23.30 -4.79
N MET A 245 -15.92 22.32 -5.11
CA MET A 245 -17.33 22.54 -5.45
C MET A 245 -18.11 23.13 -4.28
N ASP A 246 -17.90 22.62 -3.06
CA ASP A 246 -18.56 23.13 -1.86
C ASP A 246 -18.21 24.62 -1.63
N TRP A 247 -16.95 25.01 -1.90
CA TRP A 247 -16.51 26.41 -1.84
C TRP A 247 -17.19 27.29 -2.90
N VAL A 248 -17.33 26.80 -4.14
CA VAL A 248 -18.01 27.53 -5.21
C VAL A 248 -19.48 27.74 -4.86
N GLN A 249 -20.19 26.69 -4.43
CA GLN A 249 -21.59 26.79 -4.02
C GLN A 249 -21.76 27.75 -2.84
N PHE A 250 -20.85 27.68 -1.86
CA PHE A 250 -20.83 28.61 -0.74
C PHE A 250 -20.69 30.06 -1.21
N ILE A 251 -19.70 30.38 -2.04
CA ILE A 251 -19.46 31.74 -2.53
C ILE A 251 -20.64 32.25 -3.35
N VAL A 252 -21.16 31.43 -4.27
CA VAL A 252 -22.33 31.80 -5.08
C VAL A 252 -23.52 32.13 -4.18
N SER A 253 -23.76 31.32 -3.14
CA SER A 253 -24.87 31.54 -2.21
C SER A 253 -24.72 32.81 -1.39
N VAL A 254 -23.50 33.11 -0.92
CA VAL A 254 -23.20 34.32 -0.13
C VAL A 254 -23.37 35.55 -1.01
N VAL A 255 -22.89 35.51 -2.25
CA VAL A 255 -23.04 36.63 -3.21
C VAL A 255 -24.52 36.86 -3.53
N ILE A 256 -25.29 35.80 -3.82
CA ILE A 256 -26.73 35.92 -4.06
C ILE A 256 -27.45 36.49 -2.83
N GLY A 257 -27.14 36.00 -1.63
CA GLY A 257 -27.71 36.51 -0.37
C GLY A 257 -27.37 37.98 -0.09
N LEU A 258 -26.16 38.41 -0.42
CA LEU A 258 -25.72 39.79 -0.24
C LEU A 258 -26.39 40.73 -1.25
N VAL A 259 -26.49 40.31 -2.52
CA VAL A 259 -27.19 41.06 -3.58
C VAL A 259 -28.67 41.23 -3.23
N THR A 260 -29.36 40.18 -2.79
CA THR A 260 -30.77 40.29 -2.40
C THR A 260 -30.98 41.18 -1.18
N LEU A 261 -30.05 41.19 -0.22
CA LEU A 261 -30.12 42.08 0.94
C LEU A 261 -29.93 43.56 0.53
N ILE A 262 -28.94 43.86 -0.31
CA ILE A 262 -28.68 45.24 -0.77
C ILE A 262 -29.86 45.76 -1.61
N SER A 263 -30.34 44.97 -2.58
CA SER A 263 -31.49 45.34 -3.41
C SER A 263 -32.77 45.54 -2.60
N SER A 264 -32.92 44.85 -1.46
CA SER A 264 -34.06 45.04 -0.55
C SER A 264 -33.96 46.34 0.25
N LEU A 265 -32.75 46.79 0.60
CA LEU A 265 -32.50 48.03 1.33
C LEU A 265 -32.66 49.30 0.47
N GLU A 266 -32.46 49.19 -0.85
CA GLU A 266 -32.69 50.30 -1.79
C GLU A 266 -34.18 50.52 -2.11
N MET A 267 -35.06 49.58 -1.71
CA MET A 267 -36.51 49.74 -1.88
C MET A 267 -37.06 50.74 -0.85
N PRO A 268 -37.81 51.78 -1.27
CA PRO A 268 -38.25 52.88 -0.38
C PRO A 268 -39.30 52.49 0.68
N LYS A 269 -39.69 51.21 0.74
CA LYS A 269 -40.58 50.62 1.76
C LYS A 269 -40.13 49.19 2.09
N ALA A 270 -38.90 49.02 2.57
CA ALA A 270 -38.46 47.74 3.09
C ALA A 270 -39.32 47.36 4.32
N ASP A 271 -40.25 46.44 4.12
CA ASP A 271 -41.08 45.89 5.20
C ASP A 271 -40.22 44.99 6.10
N PHE A 272 -40.34 45.17 7.42
CA PHE A 272 -39.55 44.43 8.42
C PHE A 272 -39.66 42.91 8.25
N TRP A 273 -40.83 42.44 7.81
CA TRP A 273 -41.07 41.02 7.51
C TRP A 273 -40.25 40.49 6.33
N VAL A 274 -39.94 41.33 5.33
CA VAL A 274 -39.12 40.94 4.18
C VAL A 274 -37.67 40.70 4.60
N VAL A 275 -37.14 41.55 5.49
CA VAL A 275 -35.78 41.37 6.03
C VAL A 275 -35.68 40.08 6.85
N ILE A 276 -36.69 39.78 7.69
CA ILE A 276 -36.75 38.52 8.44
C ILE A 276 -36.80 37.32 7.48
N ALA A 277 -37.62 37.37 6.43
CA ALA A 277 -37.73 36.28 5.45
C ALA A 277 -36.39 36.02 4.74
N ILE A 278 -35.66 37.06 4.36
CA ILE A 278 -34.32 36.95 3.74
C ILE A 278 -33.32 36.33 4.73
N LEU A 279 -33.31 36.79 5.99
CA LEU A 279 -32.43 36.24 7.03
C LEU A 279 -32.75 34.77 7.34
N SER A 280 -34.03 34.40 7.42
CA SER A 280 -34.45 33.01 7.62
C SER A 280 -34.07 32.13 6.42
N ALA A 281 -34.21 32.63 5.19
CA ALA A 281 -33.78 31.92 3.99
C ALA A 281 -32.27 31.71 3.98
N LEU A 282 -31.48 32.72 4.39
CA LEU A 282 -30.03 32.63 4.48
C LEU A 282 -29.59 31.63 5.56
N ALA A 283 -30.22 31.67 6.75
CA ALA A 283 -29.99 30.71 7.82
C ALA A 283 -30.35 29.26 7.39
N GLY A 284 -31.48 29.07 6.72
CA GLY A 284 -31.89 27.78 6.17
C GLY A 284 -30.92 27.26 5.10
N TYR A 285 -30.38 28.14 4.27
CA TYR A 285 -29.37 27.77 3.27
C TYR A 285 -28.02 27.41 3.91
N CYS A 286 -27.57 28.15 4.94
CA CYS A 286 -26.40 27.76 5.73
C CYS A 286 -26.58 26.40 6.39
N ALA A 287 -27.76 26.11 6.94
CA ALA A 287 -28.09 24.79 7.48
C ALA A 287 -28.05 23.70 6.39
N LYS A 288 -28.61 23.97 5.20
CA LYS A 288 -28.53 23.06 4.04
C LYS A 288 -27.08 22.75 3.66
N ILE A 289 -26.21 23.75 3.58
CA ILE A 289 -24.78 23.55 3.28
C ILE A 289 -24.14 22.66 4.35
N TYR A 290 -24.39 22.94 5.63
CA TYR A 290 -23.86 22.14 6.73
C TYR A 290 -24.31 20.68 6.66
N PHE A 291 -25.60 20.42 6.45
CA PHE A 291 -26.12 19.06 6.31
C PHE A 291 -25.60 18.36 5.05
N SER A 292 -25.46 19.08 3.93
CA SER A 292 -24.85 18.57 2.71
C SER A 292 -23.39 18.17 2.95
N PHE A 293 -22.63 18.97 3.69
CA PHE A 293 -21.26 18.64 4.08
C PHE A 293 -21.21 17.37 4.95
N GLN A 294 -22.10 17.26 5.95
CA GLN A 294 -22.20 16.06 6.78
C GLN A 294 -22.55 14.82 5.95
N GLN A 295 -23.46 14.95 5.00
CA GLN A 295 -23.81 13.85 4.09
C GLN A 295 -22.64 13.47 3.18
N ASN A 296 -21.93 14.45 2.61
CA ASN A 296 -20.74 14.22 1.80
C ASN A 296 -19.63 13.52 2.62
N MET A 297 -19.45 13.91 3.88
CA MET A 297 -18.53 13.26 4.81
C MET A 297 -18.93 11.81 5.12
N ALA A 298 -20.22 11.54 5.30
CA ALA A 298 -20.72 10.18 5.49
C ALA A 298 -20.51 9.31 4.23
N THR A 299 -20.80 9.84 3.05
CA THR A 299 -20.52 9.17 1.77
C THR A 299 -19.03 8.88 1.62
N TYR A 300 -18.17 9.84 1.98
CA TYR A 300 -16.72 9.66 2.00
C TYR A 300 -16.28 8.51 2.92
N GLN A 301 -16.78 8.48 4.15
CA GLN A 301 -16.47 7.41 5.10
C GLN A 301 -16.93 6.05 4.58
N ASN A 302 -18.10 6.00 3.95
CA ASN A 302 -18.62 4.78 3.33
C ASN A 302 -17.73 4.30 2.17
N LEU A 303 -17.29 5.19 1.27
CA LEU A 303 -16.41 4.84 0.17
C LEU A 303 -15.07 4.29 0.64
N ILE A 304 -14.45 4.94 1.64
CA ILE A 304 -13.21 4.42 2.24
C ILE A 304 -13.47 3.07 2.90
N THR A 305 -14.54 2.93 3.67
CA THR A 305 -14.84 1.69 4.38
C THR A 305 -15.07 0.54 3.40
N GLN A 306 -15.83 0.78 2.34
CA GLN A 306 -16.09 -0.20 1.29
C GLN A 306 -14.80 -0.54 0.53
N SER A 307 -14.01 0.46 0.13
CA SER A 307 -12.75 0.23 -0.57
C SER A 307 -11.76 -0.55 0.31
N MET A 308 -11.69 -0.27 1.61
CA MET A 308 -10.89 -1.05 2.56
C MET A 308 -11.42 -2.48 2.70
N TYR A 309 -12.74 -2.67 2.77
CA TYR A 309 -13.34 -4.01 2.85
C TYR A 309 -13.04 -4.86 1.62
N ASP A 310 -13.15 -4.28 0.43
CA ASP A 310 -12.93 -5.00 -0.83
C ASP A 310 -11.45 -5.32 -1.07
N LYS A 311 -10.54 -4.46 -0.58
CA LYS A 311 -9.10 -4.55 -0.87
C LYS A 311 -8.27 -5.11 0.28
N GLN A 312 -8.71 -5.05 1.52
CA GLN A 312 -7.98 -5.65 2.64
C GLN A 312 -8.16 -7.17 2.61
N LEU A 313 -7.06 -7.89 2.45
CA LEU A 313 -7.03 -9.35 2.49
C LEU A 313 -7.09 -9.87 3.93
N ASP A 314 -6.21 -9.35 4.79
CA ASP A 314 -6.08 -9.84 6.17
C ASP A 314 -5.46 -8.76 7.09
N SER A 315 -5.39 -9.05 8.38
CA SER A 315 -4.71 -8.23 9.38
C SER A 315 -4.08 -9.04 10.51
N GLY A 316 -3.01 -8.51 11.07
CA GLY A 316 -2.30 -9.08 12.22
C GLY A 316 -1.86 -10.51 11.97
N LYS A 317 -2.33 -11.44 12.80
CA LYS A 317 -1.93 -12.85 12.75
C LYS A 317 -2.24 -13.51 11.40
N GLY A 318 -3.36 -13.19 10.77
CA GLY A 318 -3.75 -13.79 9.51
C GLY A 318 -2.81 -13.39 8.36
N THR A 319 -2.39 -12.12 8.32
CA THR A 319 -1.34 -11.66 7.39
C THR A 319 -0.05 -12.44 7.55
N LEU A 320 0.41 -12.67 8.78
CA LEU A 320 1.65 -13.41 9.02
C LEU A 320 1.55 -14.89 8.60
N LEU A 321 0.39 -15.52 8.79
CA LEU A 321 0.17 -16.90 8.34
C LEU A 321 0.20 -16.97 6.81
N HIS A 322 -0.51 -16.07 6.14
CA HIS A 322 -0.50 -16.00 4.67
C HIS A 322 0.91 -15.80 4.12
N LEU A 323 1.68 -14.86 4.68
CA LEU A 323 3.07 -14.65 4.30
C LEU A 323 3.95 -15.89 4.53
N CYS A 324 3.82 -16.54 5.69
CA CYS A 324 4.59 -17.76 5.97
C CYS A 324 4.25 -18.87 4.98
N ASP A 325 2.96 -19.04 4.68
CA ASP A 325 2.51 -20.03 3.70
C ASP A 325 3.06 -19.69 2.32
N ASP A 326 3.02 -18.43 1.88
CA ASP A 326 3.57 -17.97 0.61
C ASP A 326 5.08 -18.27 0.49
N VAL A 327 5.87 -17.92 1.52
CA VAL A 327 7.32 -18.24 1.55
C VAL A 327 7.53 -19.74 1.48
N ILE A 328 6.85 -20.52 2.31
CA ILE A 328 7.02 -21.98 2.35
C ILE A 328 6.70 -22.58 0.98
N GLN A 329 5.61 -22.15 0.34
CA GLN A 329 5.23 -22.65 -0.98
C GLN A 329 6.28 -22.29 -2.04
N GLN A 330 6.84 -21.08 -2.01
CA GLN A 330 7.90 -20.67 -2.93
C GLN A 330 9.16 -21.51 -2.74
N GLU A 331 9.62 -21.64 -1.50
CA GLU A 331 10.81 -22.41 -1.12
C GLU A 331 10.69 -23.89 -1.51
N VAL A 332 9.49 -24.47 -1.36
CA VAL A 332 9.20 -25.85 -1.78
C VAL A 332 9.22 -25.99 -3.30
N LYS A 333 8.65 -25.03 -4.04
CA LYS A 333 8.67 -25.04 -5.52
C LYS A 333 10.09 -25.00 -6.06
N GLU A 334 10.95 -24.12 -5.52
CA GLU A 334 12.36 -24.03 -5.90
C GLU A 334 13.09 -25.37 -5.69
N VAL A 335 12.92 -25.98 -4.51
CA VAL A 335 13.53 -27.28 -4.19
C VAL A 335 13.06 -28.38 -5.14
N ILE A 336 11.76 -28.42 -5.47
CA ILE A 336 11.18 -29.40 -6.39
C ILE A 336 11.73 -29.23 -7.80
N ILE A 337 11.77 -27.99 -8.31
CA ILE A 337 12.26 -27.67 -9.66
C ILE A 337 13.73 -28.04 -9.79
N ALA A 338 14.58 -27.63 -8.84
CA ALA A 338 16.00 -27.95 -8.83
C ALA A 338 16.25 -29.46 -8.78
N TYR A 339 15.50 -30.19 -7.95
CA TYR A 339 15.61 -31.65 -7.87
C TYR A 339 15.15 -32.34 -9.17
N TYR A 340 14.06 -31.86 -9.78
CA TYR A 340 13.54 -32.39 -11.04
C TYR A 340 14.57 -32.24 -12.17
N ILE A 341 15.20 -31.07 -12.32
CA ILE A 341 16.25 -30.85 -13.30
C ILE A 341 17.43 -31.81 -13.09
N LEU A 342 17.90 -31.97 -11.85
CA LEU A 342 18.99 -32.92 -11.54
C LEU A 342 18.61 -34.38 -11.84
N MET A 343 17.33 -34.73 -11.72
CA MET A 343 16.81 -36.07 -12.01
C MET A 343 16.78 -36.34 -13.53
N GLU A 344 16.34 -35.38 -14.34
CA GLU A 344 16.22 -35.53 -15.79
C GLU A 344 17.56 -35.35 -16.52
N ASN A 345 18.32 -34.31 -16.16
CA ASN A 345 19.55 -33.91 -16.87
C ASN A 345 20.82 -34.47 -16.23
N GLY A 346 20.72 -35.01 -15.01
CA GLY A 346 21.84 -35.61 -14.29
C GLY A 346 22.71 -34.58 -13.57
N LYS A 347 24.04 -34.69 -13.71
CA LYS A 347 24.98 -33.87 -12.93
C LYS A 347 25.10 -32.48 -13.52
N ALA A 348 24.94 -31.45 -12.69
CA ALA A 348 25.04 -30.05 -13.10
C ALA A 348 26.01 -29.27 -12.19
N THR A 349 26.59 -28.18 -12.72
CA THR A 349 27.16 -27.13 -11.86
C THR A 349 26.02 -26.26 -11.30
N SER A 350 26.32 -25.36 -10.37
CA SER A 350 25.28 -24.46 -9.83
C SER A 350 24.73 -23.55 -10.92
N ASP A 351 25.61 -23.00 -11.75
CA ASP A 351 25.24 -22.06 -12.82
C ASP A 351 24.43 -22.77 -13.93
N ASP A 352 24.82 -24.01 -14.28
CA ASP A 352 24.05 -24.81 -15.25
C ASP A 352 22.66 -25.15 -14.70
N LEU A 353 22.57 -25.48 -13.41
CA LEU A 353 21.32 -25.82 -12.76
C LEU A 353 20.38 -24.61 -12.69
N ASP A 354 20.93 -23.43 -12.40
CA ASP A 354 20.20 -22.16 -12.37
C ASP A 354 19.51 -21.89 -13.71
N LEU A 355 20.32 -21.87 -14.78
CA LEU A 355 19.85 -21.63 -16.14
C LEU A 355 18.79 -22.65 -16.56
N GLN A 356 19.00 -23.94 -16.27
CA GLN A 356 18.03 -24.99 -16.61
C GLN A 356 16.72 -24.86 -15.83
N CYS A 357 16.76 -24.37 -14.59
CA CYS A 357 15.54 -24.11 -13.81
C CYS A 357 14.77 -22.92 -14.42
N GLU A 358 15.47 -21.84 -14.78
CA GLU A 358 14.86 -20.67 -15.43
C GLU A 358 14.28 -21.01 -16.81
N GLU A 359 15.00 -21.78 -17.62
CA GLU A 359 14.54 -22.28 -18.91
C GLU A 359 13.27 -23.12 -18.76
N LEU A 360 13.23 -24.06 -17.81
CA LEU A 360 12.03 -24.86 -17.54
C LEU A 360 10.85 -23.97 -17.13
N ILE A 361 11.07 -22.98 -16.26
CA ILE A 361 10.01 -22.09 -15.80
C ILE A 361 9.46 -21.25 -16.96
N GLN A 362 10.35 -20.77 -17.84
CA GLN A 362 9.98 -19.99 -19.00
C GLN A 362 9.24 -20.84 -20.06
N GLU A 363 9.66 -22.07 -20.31
CA GLU A 363 9.06 -22.95 -21.32
C GLU A 363 7.68 -23.46 -20.89
N GLU A 364 7.54 -23.91 -19.64
CA GLU A 364 6.30 -24.52 -19.15
C GLU A 364 5.28 -23.49 -18.65
N PHE A 365 5.72 -22.38 -18.05
CA PHE A 365 4.83 -21.38 -17.45
C PHE A 365 4.85 -20.01 -18.12
N GLY A 366 5.80 -19.75 -19.03
CA GLY A 366 5.92 -18.47 -19.72
C GLY A 366 6.42 -17.33 -18.81
N LEU A 367 7.03 -17.66 -17.68
CA LEU A 367 7.49 -16.69 -16.67
C LEU A 367 9.00 -16.50 -16.75
N GLN A 368 9.44 -15.24 -16.86
CA GLN A 368 10.85 -14.87 -16.67
C GLN A 368 11.09 -14.61 -15.19
N CYS A 369 12.01 -15.34 -14.58
CA CYS A 369 12.44 -15.11 -13.21
C CYS A 369 13.95 -15.39 -13.07
N ASN A 370 14.53 -14.82 -12.02
CA ASN A 370 15.88 -15.15 -11.56
C ASN A 370 15.76 -16.23 -10.49
N PHE A 371 16.29 -17.43 -10.72
CA PHE A 371 16.08 -18.57 -9.83
C PHE A 371 17.07 -18.56 -8.64
N GLU A 372 16.62 -18.86 -7.41
CA GLU A 372 17.51 -18.93 -6.23
C GLU A 372 18.20 -20.31 -6.11
N VAL A 373 19.02 -20.71 -7.10
CA VAL A 373 19.63 -22.06 -7.12
C VAL A 373 20.42 -22.39 -5.86
N MET A 374 21.16 -21.43 -5.32
CA MET A 374 22.06 -21.66 -4.19
C MET A 374 21.30 -22.08 -2.93
N ASP A 375 20.15 -21.45 -2.69
CA ASP A 375 19.32 -21.74 -1.53
C ASP A 375 18.59 -23.08 -1.70
N ALA A 376 18.05 -23.35 -2.90
CA ALA A 376 17.45 -24.63 -3.25
C ALA A 376 18.42 -25.80 -3.06
N VAL A 377 19.65 -25.67 -3.56
CA VAL A 377 20.73 -26.66 -3.41
C VAL A 377 21.08 -26.87 -1.93
N GLN A 378 21.22 -25.80 -1.15
CA GLN A 378 21.52 -25.94 0.28
C GLN A 378 20.41 -26.67 1.04
N LYS A 379 19.14 -26.43 0.70
CA LYS A 379 17.98 -27.14 1.29
C LYS A 379 18.02 -28.63 0.92
N LEU A 380 18.26 -28.95 -0.36
CA LEU A 380 18.37 -30.33 -0.84
C LEU A 380 19.56 -31.08 -0.21
N GLU A 381 20.70 -30.42 0.00
CA GLU A 381 21.87 -30.98 0.70
C GLU A 381 21.53 -31.30 2.17
N ARG A 382 20.85 -30.38 2.87
CA ARG A 382 20.41 -30.60 4.26
C ARG A 382 19.43 -31.75 4.38
N LEU A 383 18.56 -31.94 3.38
CA LEU A 383 17.67 -33.09 3.29
C LEU A 383 18.41 -34.39 2.93
N GLY A 384 19.67 -34.33 2.52
CA GLY A 384 20.48 -35.51 2.17
C GLY A 384 20.08 -36.17 0.84
N VAL A 385 19.33 -35.47 0.00
CA VAL A 385 18.82 -36.00 -1.28
C VAL A 385 19.68 -35.61 -2.49
N ILE A 386 20.69 -34.77 -2.28
CA ILE A 386 21.72 -34.49 -3.28
C ILE A 386 23.12 -34.60 -2.66
N THR A 387 24.12 -34.78 -3.52
CA THR A 387 25.53 -34.88 -3.14
C THR A 387 26.40 -34.12 -4.15
N ARG A 388 27.62 -33.75 -3.76
CA ARG A 388 28.62 -33.19 -4.68
C ARG A 388 29.66 -34.23 -5.04
N ASP A 389 30.03 -34.28 -6.32
CA ASP A 389 31.13 -35.12 -6.78
C ASP A 389 32.50 -34.50 -6.45
N SER A 390 33.59 -35.22 -6.76
CA SER A 390 34.96 -34.78 -6.49
C SER A 390 35.37 -33.49 -7.23
N ILE A 391 34.57 -33.04 -8.20
CA ILE A 391 34.80 -31.85 -9.02
C ILE A 391 33.80 -30.75 -8.63
N GLY A 392 32.93 -31.00 -7.64
CA GLY A 392 31.96 -30.04 -7.11
C GLY A 392 30.61 -30.01 -7.82
N ARG A 393 30.37 -30.90 -8.80
CA ARG A 393 29.07 -30.98 -9.49
C ARG A 393 28.03 -31.63 -8.62
N ILE A 394 26.82 -31.13 -8.72
CA ILE A 394 25.67 -31.54 -7.92
C ILE A 394 25.02 -32.74 -8.61
N CYS A 395 24.67 -33.76 -7.84
CA CYS A 395 23.90 -34.90 -8.32
C CYS A 395 22.87 -35.36 -7.29
N CYS A 396 21.67 -35.68 -7.77
CA CYS A 396 20.60 -36.18 -6.91
C CYS A 396 20.71 -37.69 -6.66
N VAL A 397 20.17 -38.14 -5.54
CA VAL A 397 19.88 -39.56 -5.33
C VAL A 397 18.68 -39.97 -6.19
N PRO A 398 18.50 -41.25 -6.52
CA PRO A 398 17.29 -41.68 -7.23
C PRO A 398 16.01 -41.38 -6.43
N LEU A 399 14.92 -41.00 -7.11
CA LEU A 399 13.65 -40.59 -6.50
C LEU A 399 13.14 -41.53 -5.39
N LYS A 400 13.23 -42.85 -5.62
CA LYS A 400 12.83 -43.86 -4.61
C LYS A 400 13.62 -43.70 -3.31
N ARG A 401 14.94 -43.47 -3.42
CA ARG A 401 15.80 -43.27 -2.26
C ARG A 401 15.57 -41.91 -1.61
N ALA A 402 15.32 -40.87 -2.40
CA ALA A 402 14.97 -39.54 -1.87
C ALA A 402 13.70 -39.61 -1.01
N ASN A 403 12.65 -40.30 -1.48
CA ASN A 403 11.41 -40.50 -0.71
C ASN A 403 11.65 -41.27 0.60
N GLU A 404 12.54 -42.27 0.59
CA GLU A 404 12.93 -42.98 1.82
C GLU A 404 13.68 -42.08 2.81
N ILE A 405 14.50 -41.14 2.32
CA ILE A 405 15.27 -40.21 3.14
C ILE A 405 14.37 -39.13 3.75
N ILE A 406 13.49 -38.53 2.93
CA ILE A 406 12.55 -37.48 3.37
C ILE A 406 11.49 -38.07 4.33
N GLY A 407 11.08 -39.31 4.09
CA GLY A 407 10.09 -40.01 4.92
C GLY A 407 8.65 -39.65 4.57
N ALA A 408 7.71 -40.19 5.35
CA ALA A 408 6.28 -39.96 5.15
C ALA A 408 5.86 -38.61 5.75
N THR A 409 5.03 -37.87 5.03
CA THR A 409 4.45 -36.63 5.55
C THR A 409 3.39 -36.92 6.60
N THR A 410 3.10 -35.94 7.48
CA THR A 410 2.03 -36.08 8.47
C THR A 410 0.67 -36.34 7.82
N GLU A 411 0.40 -35.75 6.66
CA GLU A 411 -0.83 -36.00 5.90
C GLU A 411 -0.91 -37.44 5.39
N GLU A 412 0.18 -37.99 4.86
CA GLU A 412 0.23 -39.39 4.43
C GLU A 412 -0.02 -40.35 5.59
N LEU A 413 0.54 -40.05 6.77
CA LEU A 413 0.31 -40.84 7.98
C LEU A 413 -1.15 -40.75 8.44
N VAL A 414 -1.76 -39.56 8.40
CA VAL A 414 -3.18 -39.36 8.74
C VAL A 414 -4.10 -40.05 7.74
N MET A 415 -3.79 -39.99 6.44
CA MET A 415 -4.57 -40.67 5.39
C MET A 415 -4.47 -42.19 5.52
N LYS A 416 -3.27 -42.73 5.77
CA LYS A 416 -3.08 -44.15 6.08
C LYS A 416 -3.86 -44.56 7.34
N ALA A 417 -3.82 -43.76 8.39
CA ALA A 417 -4.54 -44.00 9.63
C ALA A 417 -6.08 -43.92 9.48
N ARG A 418 -6.59 -43.17 8.50
CA ARG A 418 -8.03 -43.11 8.17
C ARG A 418 -8.48 -44.28 7.29
N GLN A 419 -7.55 -44.92 6.59
CA GLN A 419 -7.80 -46.07 5.70
C GLN A 419 -7.59 -47.42 6.40
N SER A 420 -6.87 -47.43 7.54
CA SER A 420 -6.76 -48.55 8.49
C SER A 420 -7.89 -48.52 9.50
#